data_AF-A0A2H6NKA8-F1
#
_entry.id   AF-A0A2H6NKA8-F1
#
_cell.length_a   1.000
_cell.length_b   1.000
_cell.length_c   1.000
_cell.angle_alpha   90.00
_cell.angle_beta   90.00
_cell.angle_gamma   90.00
#
_symmetry.space_group_name_H-M   'P 1'
#
loop_
_entity.id
_entity.type
_entity.pdbx_description
1 polymer ?
#
loop_
_entity_poly.entity_id
_entity_poly.type
_entity_poly.pdbx_seq_one_letter_code
_entity_poly.pdbx_strand_id
1 'polypeptide(L)'
;TFVDTPGIIENRKQQERGYPFNDVCQWFIDRADLIFVVFDPTKLDVGLELEMLFRQLKGRESQIRIILNKADSLATQELMRVYGALFWSLAPLINVTEPPRGGVSSFWPM
;
A
#
# COMPACT_ATOMS: atom_id res chain seq x y z
N THR A 1 -5.09 -4.74 17.99
CA THR A 1 -6.40 -4.58 17.33
C THR A 1 -6.17 -4.30 15.87
N PHE A 2 -6.99 -4.85 14.97
CA PHE A 2 -6.92 -4.54 13.54
C PHE A 2 -8.03 -3.56 13.17
N VAL A 3 -7.70 -2.61 12.31
CA VAL A 3 -8.64 -1.66 11.72
C VAL A 3 -8.53 -1.81 10.22
N ASP A 4 -9.64 -2.14 9.57
CA ASP A 4 -9.75 -2.16 8.12
C ASP A 4 -10.21 -0.80 7.63
N THR A 5 -9.61 -0.30 6.56
CA THR A 5 -9.89 1.02 6.00
C THR A 5 -10.59 0.88 4.65
N PRO A 6 -11.46 1.84 4.28
CA PRO A 6 -11.99 1.87 2.92
C PRO A 6 -10.86 1.90 1.88
N GLY A 7 -11.00 1.10 0.83
CA GLY A 7 -10.00 1.01 -0.24
C GLY A 7 -9.68 2.38 -0.88
N ILE A 8 -8.42 2.57 -1.24
CA ILE A 8 -7.97 3.72 -2.01
C ILE A 8 -8.35 3.48 -3.47
N ILE A 9 -9.16 4.38 -4.02
CA ILE A 9 -9.61 4.33 -5.41
C ILE A 9 -9.01 5.55 -6.08
N GLU A 10 -8.06 5.33 -6.99
CA GLU A 10 -7.51 6.38 -7.82
C GLU A 10 -8.61 7.02 -8.69
N ASN A 11 -8.53 8.33 -8.91
CA ASN A 11 -9.50 9.16 -9.64
C ASN A 11 -10.87 9.41 -8.98
N ARG A 12 -11.09 9.02 -7.72
CA ARG A 12 -12.29 9.48 -6.99
C ARG A 12 -12.09 10.92 -6.54
N LYS A 13 -13.00 11.84 -6.88
CA LYS A 13 -12.92 13.21 -6.36
C LYS A 13 -13.02 13.15 -4.84
N GLN A 14 -12.08 13.77 -4.10
CA GLN A 14 -12.13 13.83 -2.63
C GLN A 14 -13.50 14.29 -2.10
N GLN A 15 -14.18 15.17 -2.84
CA GLN A 15 -15.54 15.65 -2.53
C GLN A 15 -16.60 14.53 -2.52
N GLU A 16 -16.42 13.44 -3.26
CA GLU A 16 -17.37 12.32 -3.33
C GLU A 16 -17.26 11.37 -2.12
N ARG A 17 -16.17 11.44 -1.34
CA ARG A 17 -16.02 10.61 -0.13
C ARG A 17 -16.89 11.10 1.02
N GLY A 18 -17.23 12.40 1.06
CA GLY A 18 -18.06 12.99 2.12
C GLY A 18 -17.36 13.18 3.47
N TYR A 19 -16.05 12.97 3.55
CA TYR A 19 -15.23 13.18 4.75
C TYR A 19 -13.77 13.51 4.36
N PRO A 20 -12.98 14.15 5.25
CA PRO A 20 -11.59 14.48 4.97
C PRO A 20 -10.70 13.24 5.05
N PHE A 21 -10.62 12.49 3.94
CA PHE A 21 -9.90 11.21 3.87
C PHE A 21 -8.46 11.31 4.37
N ASN A 22 -7.71 12.33 3.93
CA ASN A 22 -6.31 12.51 4.31
C ASN A 22 -6.14 12.76 5.82
N ASP A 23 -7.03 13.53 6.45
CA ASP A 23 -6.95 13.82 7.88
C ASP A 23 -7.23 12.56 8.72
N VAL A 24 -8.18 11.74 8.26
CA VAL A 24 -8.49 10.45 8.89
C VAL A 24 -7.31 9.48 8.73
N CYS A 25 -6.71 9.40 7.55
CA CYS A 25 -5.51 8.60 7.32
C CYS A 25 -4.38 9.04 8.24
N GLN A 26 -4.10 10.35 8.35
CA GLN A 26 -3.08 10.86 9.26
C GLN A 26 -3.37 10.48 10.72
N TRP A 27 -4.63 10.58 11.16
CA TRP A 27 -5.02 10.23 12.52
C TRP A 27 -4.69 8.76 12.87
N PHE A 28 -4.90 7.84 11.92
CA PHE A 28 -4.54 6.44 12.06
C PHE A 28 -3.02 6.22 11.99
N ILE A 29 -2.35 6.85 11.02
CA ILE A 29 -0.89 6.77 10.86
C ILE A 29 -0.18 7.16 12.15
N ASP A 30 -0.68 8.18 12.85
CA ASP A 30 -0.06 8.67 14.08
C ASP A 30 -0.17 7.71 15.28
N ARG A 31 -1.11 6.76 15.22
CA ARG A 31 -1.48 5.87 16.34
C ARG A 31 -1.25 4.39 16.05
N ALA A 32 -1.08 4.03 14.79
CA ALA A 32 -0.85 2.66 14.39
C ALA A 32 0.55 2.21 14.79
N ASP A 33 0.68 1.00 15.35
CA ASP A 33 1.98 0.36 15.57
C ASP A 33 2.57 -0.15 14.25
N LEU A 34 1.71 -0.71 13.39
CA LEU A 34 2.04 -1.24 12.06
C LEU A 34 0.98 -0.82 11.05
N ILE A 35 1.43 -0.57 9.83
CA ILE A 35 0.60 -0.13 8.70
C ILE A 35 0.84 -1.10 7.54
N PHE A 36 -0.21 -1.80 7.14
CA PHE A 36 -0.16 -2.70 5.99
C PHE A 36 -0.66 -1.99 4.74
N VAL A 37 0.19 -1.87 3.73
CA VAL A 37 -0.20 -1.34 2.41
C VAL A 37 -0.31 -2.53 1.46
N VAL A 38 -1.54 -2.85 1.07
CA VAL A 38 -1.86 -4.05 0.29
C VAL A 38 -2.12 -3.66 -1.16
N PHE A 39 -1.37 -4.29 -2.08
CA PHE A 39 -1.49 -4.08 -3.51
C PHE A 39 -2.01 -5.34 -4.20
N ASP A 40 -2.87 -5.17 -5.19
CA ASP A 40 -3.25 -6.22 -6.13
C ASP A 40 -2.38 -6.06 -7.40
N PRO A 41 -1.52 -7.04 -7.74
CA PRO A 41 -0.57 -6.92 -8.85
C PRO A 41 -1.25 -6.83 -10.21
N THR A 42 -2.53 -7.22 -10.30
CA THR A 42 -3.34 -7.12 -11.53
C THR A 42 -3.99 -5.75 -11.71
N LYS A 43 -3.99 -4.91 -10.66
CA LYS A 43 -4.68 -3.61 -10.61
C LYS A 43 -3.79 -2.50 -10.07
N LEU A 44 -2.48 -2.59 -10.31
CA LEU A 44 -1.54 -1.56 -9.90
C LEU A 44 -1.79 -0.29 -10.71
N ASP A 45 -2.43 0.68 -10.07
CA ASP A 45 -2.47 2.07 -10.51
C ASP A 45 -1.81 2.91 -9.43
N VAL A 46 -0.61 3.43 -9.73
CA VAL A 46 0.12 4.33 -8.83
C VAL A 46 -0.30 5.74 -9.21
N GLY A 47 -1.29 6.27 -8.51
CA GLY A 47 -1.83 7.60 -8.75
C GLY A 47 -1.59 8.57 -7.60
N LEU A 48 -2.29 9.71 -7.68
CA LEU A 48 -2.08 10.85 -6.79
C LEU A 48 -2.47 10.54 -5.34
N GLU A 49 -3.55 9.77 -5.12
CA GLU A 49 -4.01 9.45 -3.76
C GLU A 49 -3.00 8.57 -3.02
N LEU A 50 -2.42 7.58 -3.72
CA LEU A 50 -1.34 6.76 -3.20
C LEU A 50 -0.08 7.59 -2.90
N GLU A 51 0.31 8.50 -3.80
CA GLU A 51 1.44 9.42 -3.54
C GLU A 51 1.20 10.28 -2.29
N MET A 52 -0.01 10.82 -2.12
CA MET A 52 -0.36 11.62 -0.95
C MET A 52 -0.29 10.79 0.34
N LEU A 53 -0.77 9.55 0.33
CA LEU A 53 -0.65 8.63 1.46
C LEU A 53 0.82 8.39 1.83
N PHE A 54 1.68 8.07 0.86
CA PHE A 54 3.09 7.84 1.16
C PHE A 54 3.81 9.08 1.65
N ARG A 55 3.41 10.28 1.22
CA ARG A 55 3.91 11.54 1.80
C ARG A 55 3.55 11.66 3.28
N GLN A 56 2.35 11.27 3.68
CA GLN A 56 1.93 11.25 5.10
C GLN A 56 2.66 10.18 5.92
N LEU A 57 3.07 9.08 5.28
CA LEU A 57 3.84 7.99 5.90
C LEU A 57 5.33 8.29 6.03
N LYS A 58 5.83 9.38 5.44
CA LYS A 58 7.24 9.76 5.50
C LYS A 58 7.70 9.98 6.94
N GLY A 59 8.81 9.36 7.33
CA GLY A 59 9.32 9.35 8.70
C GLY A 59 8.74 8.24 9.61
N ARG A 60 7.84 7.40 9.10
CA ARG A 60 7.26 6.24 9.79
C ARG A 60 7.52 4.92 9.03
N GLU A 61 8.58 4.87 8.24
CA GLU A 61 8.90 3.76 7.33
C GLU A 61 9.04 2.42 8.07
N SER A 62 9.54 2.43 9.31
CA SER A 62 9.69 1.23 10.14
C SER A 62 8.36 0.54 10.47
N GLN A 63 7.26 1.29 10.44
CA GLN A 63 5.91 0.82 10.73
C GLN A 63 5.22 0.22 9.48
N ILE A 64 5.75 0.48 8.28
CA ILE A 64 5.12 0.11 7.01
C ILE A 64 5.47 -1.33 6.63
N ARG A 65 4.47 -2.09 6.18
CA ARG A 65 4.62 -3.41 5.58
C ARG A 65 3.85 -3.46 4.26
N ILE A 66 4.58 -3.63 3.16
CA ILE A 66 3.97 -3.73 1.82
C ILE A 66 3.64 -5.19 1.53
N ILE A 67 2.43 -5.46 1.09
CA ILE A 67 1.94 -6.80 0.75
C ILE A 67 1.45 -6.80 -0.69
N LEU A 68 1.95 -7.73 -1.52
CA LEU A 68 1.36 -8.07 -2.80
C LEU A 68 0.32 -9.19 -2.58
N ASN A 69 -0.96 -8.83 -2.58
CA ASN A 69 -2.06 -9.79 -2.46
C ASN A 69 -2.35 -10.46 -3.81
N LYS A 70 -2.92 -11.67 -3.81
CA LYS A 70 -3.26 -12.44 -5.03
C LYS A 70 -2.07 -12.76 -5.93
N ALA A 71 -0.88 -12.89 -5.37
CA ALA A 71 0.33 -13.21 -6.12
C ALA A 71 0.24 -14.57 -6.86
N ASP A 72 -0.61 -15.47 -6.38
CA ASP A 72 -0.95 -16.76 -6.99
C ASP A 72 -1.68 -16.64 -8.34
N SER A 73 -2.26 -15.47 -8.63
CA SER A 73 -2.91 -15.21 -9.93
C SER A 73 -1.93 -14.97 -11.08
N LEU A 74 -0.62 -14.85 -10.79
CA LEU A 74 0.41 -14.55 -11.77
C LEU A 74 1.50 -15.63 -11.80
N ALA A 75 2.10 -15.83 -12.97
CA ALA A 75 3.31 -16.64 -13.07
C ALA A 75 4.47 -15.97 -12.32
N THR A 76 5.39 -16.76 -11.77
CA THR A 76 6.52 -16.25 -10.95
C THR A 76 7.32 -15.15 -11.66
N GLN A 77 7.56 -15.28 -12.97
CA GLN A 77 8.30 -14.28 -13.74
C GLN A 77 7.55 -12.95 -13.87
N GLU A 78 6.23 -13.01 -14.06
CA GLU A 78 5.38 -11.83 -14.14
C GLU A 78 5.28 -11.15 -12.77
N LEU A 79 5.14 -11.94 -11.71
CA LEU A 79 5.15 -11.43 -10.33
C LEU A 79 6.44 -10.66 -10.02
N MET A 80 7.60 -11.19 -10.40
CA MET A 80 8.88 -10.49 -10.21
C MET A 80 8.96 -9.18 -10.99
N ARG A 81 8.42 -9.16 -12.22
CA ARG A 81 8.36 -7.93 -13.03
C ARG A 81 7.45 -6.89 -12.37
N VAL A 82 6.29 -7.31 -11.87
CA VAL A 82 5.32 -6.45 -11.19
C VAL A 82 5.89 -5.90 -9.88
N TYR A 83 6.53 -6.77 -9.09
CA TYR A 83 7.23 -6.37 -7.87
C TYR A 83 8.29 -5.30 -8.16
N GLY A 84 9.13 -5.51 -9.19
CA GLY A 84 10.15 -4.54 -9.59
C GLY A 84 9.55 -3.18 -10.01
N ALA A 85 8.49 -3.20 -10.81
CA ALA A 85 7.80 -1.98 -11.25
C ALA A 85 7.16 -1.20 -10.07
N LEU A 86 6.55 -1.92 -9.12
CA LEU A 86 6.00 -1.32 -7.91
C LEU A 86 7.11 -0.68 -7.07
N PHE A 87 8.18 -1.43 -6.79
CA PHE A 87 9.31 -0.89 -6.02
C PHE A 87 9.94 0.32 -6.67
N TRP A 88 10.11 0.31 -8.00
CA TRP A 88 10.61 1.46 -8.74
C TRP A 88 9.72 2.69 -8.57
N SER A 89 8.40 2.49 -8.64
CA SER A 89 7.41 3.59 -8.50
C SER A 89 7.33 4.12 -7.08
N LEU A 90 7.53 3.25 -6.08
CA LEU A 90 7.53 3.63 -4.68
C LEU A 90 8.87 4.16 -4.19
N ALA A 91 10.00 3.84 -4.83
CA ALA A 91 11.34 4.21 -4.35
C ALA A 91 11.52 5.72 -4.04
N PRO A 92 10.92 6.68 -4.79
CA PRO A 92 10.97 8.09 -4.41
C PRO A 92 10.11 8.44 -3.19
N LEU A 93 9.10 7.63 -2.91
CA LEU A 93 8.06 7.85 -1.90
C LEU A 93 8.39 7.18 -0.57
N ILE A 94 9.22 6.13 -0.59
CA ILE A 94 9.60 5.37 0.61
C ILE A 94 11.12 5.36 0.77
N ASN A 95 11.61 5.83 1.93
CA ASN A 95 13.04 5.85 2.25
C ASN A 95 13.49 4.51 2.87
N VAL A 96 12.94 3.39 2.37
CA VAL A 96 13.26 2.05 2.90
C VAL A 96 14.38 1.46 2.03
N THR A 97 15.57 1.44 2.60
CA THR A 97 16.80 0.90 2.00
C THR A 97 16.93 -0.61 2.10
N GLU A 98 15.95 -1.30 2.70
CA GLU A 98 15.90 -2.76 2.71
C GLU A 98 14.57 -3.23 2.10
N PRO A 99 14.60 -4.25 1.22
CA PRO A 99 13.37 -4.92 0.83
C PRO A 99 12.68 -5.37 2.12
N PRO A 100 11.39 -5.02 2.35
CA PRO A 100 10.64 -5.53 3.48
C PRO A 100 10.83 -7.05 3.48
N ARG A 101 11.15 -7.65 4.63
CA ARG A 101 11.18 -9.11 4.79
C ARG A 101 9.76 -9.65 4.55
N GLY A 102 9.41 -9.82 3.29
CA GLY A 102 8.09 -10.19 2.81
C GLY A 102 8.04 -11.67 2.53
N GLY A 103 7.27 -12.40 3.33
CA GLY A 103 6.80 -13.73 2.97
C GLY A 103 5.63 -13.62 2.00
N VAL A 104 5.61 -14.49 0.99
CA VAL A 104 4.45 -14.72 0.12
C VAL A 104 3.40 -15.48 0.95
N SER A 105 2.18 -14.94 1.09
CA SER A 105 1.09 -15.59 1.85
C SER A 105 -0.27 -15.38 1.17
N SER A 106 -1.11 -16.40 1.24
CA SER A 106 -2.51 -16.42 0.79
C SER A 106 -3.41 -16.45 2.03
N PHE A 107 -4.32 -15.47 2.18
CA PHE A 107 -5.18 -15.31 3.36
C PHE A 107 -6.64 -15.74 3.11
N TRP A 108 -6.85 -16.71 2.21
CA TRP A 108 -8.17 -17.31 2.02
C TRP A 108 -8.28 -18.58 2.88
N PRO A 109 -9.36 -18.77 3.67
CA PRO A 109 -9.66 -20.08 4.21
C PRO A 109 -10.04 -21.01 3.03
N MET A 110 -9.41 -22.17 2.96
CA MET A 110 -9.92 -23.31 2.19
C MET A 110 -11.30 -23.72 2.69
#